data_AF-A0A4R1JV41-F1
#
_entry.id   AF-A0A4R1JV41-F1
#
_cell.length_a   1.000
_cell.length_b   1.000
_cell.length_c   1.000
_cell.angle_alpha   90.00
_cell.angle_beta   90.00
_cell.angle_gamma   90.00
#
_symmetry.space_group_name_H-M   'P 1'
#
loop_
_entity.id
_entity.type
_entity.pdbx_description
1 polymer ?
#
loop_
_entity_poly.entity_id
_entity_poly.type
_entity_poly.pdbx_seq_one_letter_code
_entity_poly.pdbx_strand_id
1 'polypeptide(L)'
;MLVQKNYLILLSFLSLGILSCKHVSAPAPQKINTFYKEVITAEDRKTITPEEAKTYHVDTQYQYKYRTGNSGHYEYNYNVKGVNIKGDSVFGNINVEGKYGAGILINDSVPELNIKTEWIEHGKLKAFDERGNEYFLVVQ
;
A
#
# COMPACT_ATOMS: atom_id res chain seq x y z
N MET A 1 64.74 22.71 26.60
CA MET A 1 63.77 22.74 27.73
C MET A 1 62.50 23.36 27.18
N LEU A 2 61.53 22.56 26.69
CA LEU A 2 60.21 22.35 27.32
C LEU A 2 59.63 23.67 27.87
N VAL A 3 58.49 24.18 27.41
CA VAL A 3 57.15 23.56 27.53
C VAL A 3 56.16 24.09 26.47
N GLN A 4 55.38 23.17 25.88
CA GLN A 4 54.14 23.41 25.14
C GLN A 4 52.98 23.82 26.07
N LYS A 5 52.03 24.63 25.58
CA LYS A 5 50.60 24.26 25.60
C LYS A 5 49.71 25.17 24.75
N ASN A 6 48.96 24.50 23.87
CA ASN A 6 47.57 24.68 23.38
C ASN A 6 46.95 26.07 23.52
N TYR A 7 46.22 26.61 22.54
CA TYR A 7 44.99 26.05 21.98
C TYR A 7 44.69 26.65 20.60
N LEU A 8 43.81 25.96 19.89
CA LEU A 8 42.70 26.54 19.11
C LEU A 8 42.72 26.23 17.60
N ILE A 9 42.01 25.14 17.27
CA ILE A 9 40.96 25.07 16.25
C ILE A 9 41.41 24.97 14.78
N LEU A 10 41.28 23.72 14.30
CA LEU A 10 40.43 23.32 13.18
C LEU A 10 40.82 23.83 11.78
N LEU A 11 41.41 22.94 10.97
CA LEU A 11 41.24 22.90 9.51
C LEU A 11 41.58 21.48 9.03
N SER A 12 40.65 20.55 9.30
CA SER A 12 40.61 19.30 8.54
C SER A 12 40.18 19.66 7.12
N PHE A 13 41.15 19.71 6.21
CA PHE A 13 40.89 19.72 4.78
C PHE A 13 40.17 18.43 4.41
N LEU A 14 38.85 18.52 4.40
CA LEU A 14 37.92 17.51 3.95
C LEU A 14 38.15 17.34 2.44
N SER A 15 38.95 16.35 2.07
CA SER A 15 39.11 15.89 0.70
C SER A 15 37.79 15.25 0.24
N LEU A 16 36.85 16.06 -0.26
CA LEU A 16 35.73 15.56 -1.06
C LEU A 16 36.25 15.21 -2.44
N GLY A 17 36.63 13.94 -2.61
CA GLY A 17 36.70 13.34 -3.94
C GLY A 17 35.28 13.29 -4.53
N ILE A 18 35.00 14.14 -5.50
CA ILE A 18 33.84 13.99 -6.38
C ILE A 18 34.08 12.78 -7.30
N LEU A 19 33.76 11.59 -6.79
CA LEU A 19 33.47 10.42 -7.61
C LEU A 19 32.21 10.74 -8.41
N SER A 20 32.41 11.21 -9.64
CA SER A 20 31.37 11.33 -10.65
C SER A 20 30.86 9.93 -11.01
N CYS A 21 29.84 9.45 -10.29
CA CYS A 21 29.02 8.33 -10.72
C CYS A 21 28.38 8.70 -12.07
N LYS A 22 28.90 8.14 -13.17
CA LYS A 22 28.16 8.12 -14.43
C LYS A 22 26.92 7.26 -14.19
N HIS A 23 25.76 7.90 -14.07
CA HIS A 23 24.49 7.19 -14.15
C HIS A 23 24.43 6.50 -15.50
N VAL A 24 24.69 5.19 -15.51
CA VAL A 24 24.22 4.32 -16.59
C VAL A 24 22.71 4.42 -16.50
N SER A 25 22.11 5.15 -17.42
CA SER A 25 20.67 5.23 -17.58
C SER A 25 20.15 3.80 -17.72
N ALA A 26 19.40 3.34 -16.70
CA ALA A 26 18.73 2.07 -16.77
C ALA A 26 17.87 2.01 -18.04
N PRO A 27 17.81 0.85 -18.74
CA PRO A 27 16.92 0.69 -19.88
C PRO A 27 15.50 1.08 -19.48
N ALA A 28 14.77 1.73 -20.39
CA ALA A 28 13.37 2.06 -20.17
C ALA A 28 12.62 0.81 -19.69
N PRO A 29 11.80 0.92 -18.63
CA PRO A 29 11.09 -0.23 -18.07
C PRO A 29 10.30 -0.89 -19.19
N GLN A 30 10.61 -2.16 -19.44
CA GLN A 30 9.89 -2.96 -20.42
C GLN A 30 8.43 -2.99 -20.00
N LYS A 31 7.51 -2.66 -20.92
CA LYS A 31 6.09 -2.89 -20.72
C LYS A 31 5.87 -4.39 -20.61
N ILE A 32 5.94 -4.90 -19.37
CA ILE A 32 5.45 -6.22 -19.01
C ILE A 32 3.99 -6.24 -19.50
N ASN A 33 3.54 -7.35 -20.08
CA ASN A 33 2.13 -7.49 -20.42
C ASN A 33 1.33 -7.62 -19.13
N THR A 34 1.00 -6.41 -18.72
CA THR A 34 0.15 -5.95 -17.67
C THR A 34 -1.23 -6.62 -17.60
N PHE A 35 -1.52 -7.78 -17.00
CA PHE A 35 -2.94 -8.17 -16.70
C PHE A 35 -3.69 -7.13 -15.82
N TYR A 36 -3.11 -5.94 -15.62
CA TYR A 36 -3.23 -5.15 -14.42
C TYR A 36 -4.10 -3.94 -14.76
N LYS A 37 -4.99 -3.60 -13.84
CA LYS A 37 -5.69 -2.31 -13.84
C LYS A 37 -4.81 -1.31 -13.10
N GLU A 38 -4.58 -0.15 -13.68
CA GLU A 38 -3.80 0.93 -13.05
C GLU A 38 -4.47 1.47 -11.77
N VAL A 39 -5.76 1.16 -11.57
CA VAL A 39 -6.58 1.58 -10.42
C VAL A 39 -7.46 0.41 -9.98
N ILE A 40 -7.25 -0.10 -8.76
CA ILE A 40 -8.17 -1.03 -8.10
C ILE A 40 -9.52 -0.33 -7.88
N THR A 41 -10.60 -0.98 -8.28
CA THR A 41 -11.97 -0.50 -8.06
C THR A 41 -12.75 -1.45 -7.16
N ALA A 42 -13.84 -0.94 -6.59
CA ALA A 42 -14.76 -1.72 -5.76
C ALA A 42 -15.43 -2.89 -6.52
N GLU A 43 -15.39 -2.88 -7.85
CA GLU A 43 -15.93 -3.96 -8.68
C GLU A 43 -14.96 -5.13 -8.83
N ASP A 44 -13.65 -4.91 -8.67
CA ASP A 44 -12.63 -5.93 -8.91
C ASP A 44 -12.76 -7.12 -7.93
N ARG A 45 -13.33 -6.90 -6.74
CA ARG A 45 -13.68 -7.99 -5.80
C ARG A 45 -14.85 -8.87 -6.23
N LYS A 46 -15.69 -8.43 -7.17
CA LYS A 46 -16.93 -9.15 -7.52
C LYS A 46 -16.67 -10.36 -8.41
N THR A 47 -15.62 -10.32 -9.22
CA THR A 47 -15.27 -11.40 -10.14
C THR A 47 -13.76 -11.52 -10.27
N ILE A 48 -13.20 -12.71 -10.04
CA ILE A 48 -11.80 -13.01 -10.37
C ILE A 48 -11.76 -13.43 -11.83
N THR A 49 -10.95 -12.76 -12.65
CA THR A 49 -10.79 -13.14 -14.06
C THR A 49 -10.10 -14.50 -14.20
N PRO A 50 -10.30 -15.24 -15.31
CA PRO A 50 -9.60 -16.50 -15.55
C PRO A 50 -8.07 -16.36 -15.49
N GLU A 51 -7.56 -15.20 -15.88
CA GLU A 51 -6.14 -14.84 -15.83
C GLU A 51 -5.64 -14.67 -14.40
N GLU A 52 -6.32 -13.90 -13.57
CA GLU A 52 -5.97 -13.72 -12.16
C GLU A 52 -6.09 -15.03 -11.38
N ALA A 53 -7.09 -15.85 -11.71
CA ALA A 53 -7.33 -17.15 -11.08
C ALA A 53 -6.13 -18.10 -11.23
N LYS A 54 -5.31 -17.97 -12.28
CA LYS A 54 -4.07 -18.77 -12.46
C LYS A 54 -3.05 -18.52 -11.34
N THR A 55 -3.16 -17.39 -10.66
CA THR A 55 -2.26 -16.97 -9.57
C THR A 55 -2.96 -16.95 -8.22
N TYR A 56 -4.19 -17.47 -8.14
CA TYR A 56 -4.98 -17.50 -6.92
C TYR A 56 -4.27 -18.29 -5.83
N HIS A 57 -4.13 -17.66 -4.68
CA HIS A 57 -3.43 -18.25 -3.56
C HIS A 57 -4.09 -17.88 -2.22
N VAL A 58 -4.22 -18.89 -1.36
CA VAL A 58 -4.73 -18.76 0.01
C VAL A 58 -3.63 -19.21 0.96
N ASP A 59 -3.44 -18.48 2.04
CA ASP A 59 -2.49 -18.82 3.10
C ASP A 59 -3.14 -18.51 4.45
N THR A 60 -3.12 -19.48 5.36
CA THR A 60 -3.72 -19.35 6.70
C THR A 60 -2.82 -18.62 7.69
N GLN A 61 -1.56 -18.35 7.34
CA GLN A 61 -0.64 -17.58 8.18
C GLN A 61 -0.84 -16.06 8.06
N TYR A 62 -1.60 -15.61 7.06
CA TYR A 62 -1.84 -14.18 6.79
C TYR A 62 -3.33 -13.84 6.92
N GLN A 63 -3.63 -12.56 7.14
CA GLN A 63 -5.00 -12.06 7.32
C GLN A 63 -5.77 -11.84 6.00
N TYR A 64 -5.11 -12.00 4.84
CA TYR A 64 -5.84 -11.94 3.57
C TYR A 64 -6.66 -13.22 3.39
N LYS A 65 -7.81 -13.09 2.73
CA LYS A 65 -8.61 -14.25 2.31
C LYS A 65 -7.98 -14.97 1.13
N TYR A 66 -7.51 -14.19 0.17
CA TYR A 66 -6.73 -14.67 -0.97
C TYR A 66 -5.84 -13.55 -1.50
N ARG A 67 -4.88 -13.93 -2.33
CA ARG A 67 -4.13 -13.01 -3.19
C ARG A 67 -4.06 -13.54 -4.61
N THR A 68 -3.92 -12.62 -5.54
CA THR A 68 -3.67 -12.86 -6.97
C THR A 68 -2.51 -11.98 -7.42
N GLY A 69 -1.96 -12.24 -8.60
CA GLY A 69 -0.87 -11.47 -9.19
C GLY A 69 0.48 -12.18 -9.15
N ASN A 70 1.51 -11.43 -9.53
CA ASN A 70 2.87 -11.95 -9.72
C ASN A 70 3.86 -11.23 -8.79
N SER A 71 5.10 -11.74 -8.72
CA SER A 71 6.14 -11.12 -7.88
C SER A 71 6.26 -9.63 -8.18
N GLY A 72 6.13 -8.80 -7.13
CA GLY A 72 6.14 -7.33 -7.20
C GLY A 72 4.77 -6.67 -7.34
N HIS A 73 3.74 -7.42 -7.75
CA HIS A 73 2.40 -6.92 -8.06
C HIS A 73 1.35 -7.92 -7.57
N TYR A 74 1.18 -7.99 -6.25
CA TYR A 74 0.15 -8.80 -5.63
C TYR A 74 -1.03 -7.94 -5.20
N GLU A 75 -2.21 -8.39 -5.55
CA GLU A 75 -3.47 -7.87 -5.02
C GLU A 75 -3.95 -8.80 -3.90
N TYR A 76 -4.34 -8.22 -2.78
CA TYR A 76 -4.73 -8.94 -1.57
C TYR A 76 -6.18 -8.61 -1.20
N ASN A 77 -7.01 -9.65 -1.04
CA ASN A 77 -8.40 -9.49 -0.61
C ASN A 77 -8.52 -9.61 0.91
N TYR A 78 -9.16 -8.64 1.54
CA TYR A 78 -9.41 -8.62 2.99
C TYR A 78 -10.89 -8.46 3.29
N ASN A 79 -11.34 -9.11 4.36
CA ASN A 79 -12.52 -8.64 5.08
C ASN A 79 -12.08 -7.55 6.06
N VAL A 80 -12.92 -6.53 6.22
CA VAL A 80 -12.68 -5.41 7.12
C VAL A 80 -13.90 -5.12 7.96
N LYS A 81 -13.65 -4.61 9.16
CA LYS A 81 -14.66 -3.99 10.02
C LYS A 81 -14.16 -2.63 10.49
N GLY A 82 -15.05 -1.73 10.84
CA GLY A 82 -14.65 -0.41 11.27
C GLY A 82 -15.80 0.47 11.71
N VAL A 83 -15.52 1.76 11.80
CA VAL A 83 -16.52 2.78 12.13
C VAL A 83 -16.38 3.99 11.21
N ASN A 84 -17.50 4.70 10.99
CA ASN A 84 -17.49 6.04 10.41
C ASN A 84 -17.15 7.11 11.47
N ILE A 85 -17.07 8.38 11.05
CA ILE A 85 -16.82 9.52 11.96
C ILE A 85 -17.87 9.71 13.07
N LYS A 86 -19.08 9.15 12.91
CA LYS A 86 -20.16 9.21 13.90
C LYS A 86 -20.10 8.04 14.89
N GLY A 87 -19.22 7.06 14.66
CA GLY A 87 -19.10 5.84 15.45
C GLY A 87 -19.99 4.68 14.98
N ASP A 88 -20.69 4.81 13.84
CA ASP A 88 -21.52 3.73 13.31
C ASP A 88 -20.65 2.62 12.75
N SER A 89 -20.96 1.37 13.12
CA SER A 89 -20.23 0.19 12.63
C SER A 89 -20.43 -0.02 11.13
N VAL A 90 -19.34 -0.41 10.46
CA VAL A 90 -19.33 -0.81 9.06
C VAL A 90 -18.55 -2.10 8.89
N PHE A 91 -18.95 -2.92 7.92
CA PHE A 91 -18.26 -4.14 7.52
C PHE A 91 -18.01 -4.09 6.02
N GLY A 92 -16.98 -4.78 5.54
CA GLY A 92 -16.72 -4.74 4.11
C GLY A 92 -15.71 -5.75 3.64
N ASN A 93 -15.48 -5.71 2.34
CA ASN A 93 -14.46 -6.51 1.68
C ASN A 93 -13.75 -5.61 0.66
N ILE A 94 -12.42 -5.66 0.70
CA ILE A 94 -11.55 -4.76 -0.05
C ILE A 94 -10.45 -5.57 -0.76
N ASN A 95 -9.97 -5.02 -1.87
CA ASN A 95 -8.74 -5.45 -2.52
C ASN A 95 -7.69 -4.35 -2.37
N VAL A 96 -6.45 -4.75 -2.11
CA VAL A 96 -5.33 -3.83 -1.87
C VAL A 96 -4.08 -4.28 -2.63
N GLU A 97 -3.44 -3.35 -3.33
CA GLU A 97 -2.11 -3.51 -3.93
C GLU A 97 -1.18 -2.42 -3.38
N GLY A 98 -0.04 -2.82 -2.82
CA GLY A 98 0.87 -1.88 -2.18
C GLY A 98 0.18 -1.11 -1.04
N LYS A 99 0.12 0.22 -1.16
CA LYS A 99 -0.45 1.12 -0.13
C LYS A 99 -1.95 1.34 -0.27
N TYR A 100 -2.50 1.15 -1.47
CA TYR A 100 -3.83 1.65 -1.83
C TYR A 100 -4.75 0.52 -2.27
N GLY A 101 -6.05 0.70 -2.03
CA GLY A 101 -7.05 -0.27 -2.43
C GLY A 101 -8.42 0.34 -2.65
N ALA A 102 -9.38 -0.53 -2.91
CA ALA A 102 -10.78 -0.17 -3.01
C ALA A 102 -11.66 -1.35 -2.60
N GLY A 103 -12.94 -1.06 -2.34
CA GLY A 103 -13.89 -2.11 -2.01
C GLY A 103 -15.26 -1.56 -1.65
N ILE A 104 -16.03 -2.40 -0.97
CA ILE A 104 -17.42 -2.11 -0.62
C ILE A 104 -17.58 -2.24 0.89
N LEU A 105 -18.14 -1.20 1.51
CA LEU A 105 -18.69 -1.26 2.85
C LEU A 105 -20.19 -1.51 2.82
N ILE A 106 -20.68 -2.17 3.86
CA ILE A 106 -22.07 -2.53 4.11
C ILE A 106 -22.37 -2.16 5.56
N ASN A 107 -23.54 -1.58 5.80
CA ASN A 107 -24.11 -1.44 7.14
C ASN A 107 -25.64 -1.61 7.07
N ASP A 108 -26.30 -1.59 8.23
CA ASP A 108 -27.76 -1.79 8.31
C ASP A 108 -28.58 -0.71 7.59
N SER A 109 -27.97 0.45 7.28
CA SER A 109 -28.64 1.61 6.68
C SER A 109 -28.36 1.80 5.19
N VAL A 110 -27.27 1.24 4.66
CA VAL A 110 -26.80 1.41 3.28
C VAL A 110 -26.29 0.06 2.78
N PRO A 111 -26.91 -0.50 1.71
CA PRO A 111 -26.62 -1.86 1.27
C PRO A 111 -25.22 -2.03 0.69
N GLU A 112 -24.72 -1.07 -0.09
CA GLU A 112 -23.35 -1.12 -0.64
C GLU A 112 -22.82 0.30 -0.80
N LEU A 113 -21.61 0.54 -0.28
CA LEU A 113 -20.91 1.82 -0.37
C LEU A 113 -19.50 1.59 -0.93
N ASN A 114 -19.23 2.16 -2.10
CA ASN A 114 -17.90 2.13 -2.71
C ASN A 114 -16.93 3.02 -1.94
N ILE A 115 -15.75 2.47 -1.65
CA ILE A 115 -14.69 3.17 -0.95
C ILE A 115 -13.33 3.00 -1.63
N LYS A 116 -12.45 3.98 -1.45
CA LYS A 116 -11.01 3.88 -1.65
C LYS A 116 -10.32 3.76 -0.30
N THR A 117 -9.24 2.99 -0.22
CA THR A 117 -8.51 2.73 1.03
C THR A 117 -7.04 3.07 0.92
N GLU A 118 -6.45 3.38 2.07
CA GLU A 118 -5.02 3.57 2.25
C GLU A 118 -4.58 2.90 3.55
N TRP A 119 -3.50 2.12 3.50
CA TRP A 119 -2.84 1.63 4.71
C TRP A 119 -2.23 2.79 5.49
N ILE A 120 -2.63 2.91 6.76
CA ILE A 120 -2.05 3.88 7.70
C ILE A 120 -1.19 3.20 8.77
N GLU A 121 -1.44 1.93 9.05
CA GLU A 121 -0.66 1.08 9.95
C GLU A 121 -0.89 -0.39 9.58
N HIS A 122 -0.07 -1.30 10.11
CA HIS A 122 -0.30 -2.73 9.97
C HIS A 122 -1.71 -3.11 10.44
N GLY A 123 -2.50 -3.66 9.52
CA GLY A 123 -3.88 -4.08 9.79
C GLY A 123 -4.89 -2.95 9.93
N LYS A 124 -4.51 -1.68 9.77
CA LYS A 124 -5.41 -0.52 9.86
C LYS A 124 -5.42 0.31 8.59
N LEU A 125 -6.61 0.62 8.09
CA LEU A 125 -6.81 1.44 6.90
C LEU A 125 -7.64 2.68 7.22
N LYS A 126 -7.35 3.73 6.47
CA LYS A 126 -8.23 4.87 6.29
C LYS A 126 -8.98 4.69 4.97
N ALA A 127 -10.27 4.99 4.95
CA ALA A 127 -11.07 4.88 3.74
C ALA A 127 -11.96 6.09 3.50
N PHE A 128 -12.26 6.35 2.24
CA PHE A 128 -13.14 7.43 1.79
C PHE A 128 -14.14 6.94 0.77
N ASP A 129 -15.40 7.34 0.91
CA ASP A 129 -16.40 7.18 -0.14
C ASP A 129 -16.29 8.29 -1.21
N GLU A 130 -17.10 8.21 -2.26
CA GLU A 130 -17.13 9.20 -3.34
C GLU A 130 -17.55 10.61 -2.88
N ARG A 131 -18.19 10.72 -1.72
CA ARG A 131 -18.63 11.98 -1.11
C ARG A 131 -17.60 12.55 -0.15
N GLY A 132 -16.48 11.85 0.07
CA GLY A 132 -15.42 12.24 1.00
C GLY A 132 -15.73 11.90 2.46
N ASN A 133 -16.74 11.07 2.76
CA ASN A 133 -16.95 10.58 4.12
C ASN A 133 -15.84 9.62 4.51
N GLU A 134 -15.37 9.75 5.74
CA GLU A 134 -14.19 9.03 6.25
C GLU A 134 -14.57 7.83 7.13
N TYR A 135 -13.79 6.76 7.00
CA TYR A 135 -13.93 5.51 7.75
C TYR A 135 -12.59 4.99 8.24
N PHE A 136 -12.57 4.44 9.45
CA PHE A 136 -11.42 3.77 10.02
C PHE A 136 -11.68 2.27 10.07
N LEU A 137 -10.86 1.51 9.36
CA LEU A 137 -11.06 0.09 9.13
C LEU A 137 -9.91 -0.73 9.72
N VAL A 138 -10.23 -1.95 10.16
CA VAL A 138 -9.29 -2.96 10.62
C VAL A 138 -9.57 -4.25 9.86
N VAL A 139 -8.52 -4.92 9.39
CA VAL A 139 -8.65 -6.24 8.77
C VAL A 139 -9.06 -7.31 9.78
N GLN A 140 -9.77 -8.32 9.30
CA GLN A 140 -10.25 -9.45 10.11
C GLN A 140 -9.49 -10.73 9.80
#